data_AF-A0A418V452-F1
#
_entry.id   AF-A0A418V452-F1
#
_cell.length_a   1.000
_cell.length_b   1.000
_cell.length_c   1.000
_cell.angle_alpha   90.00
_cell.angle_beta   90.00
_cell.angle_gamma   90.00
#
_symmetry.space_group_name_H-M   'P 1'
#
loop_
_entity.id
_entity.type
_entity.pdbx_description
1 polymer ?
#
loop_
_entity_poly.entity_id
_entity_poly.type
_entity_poly.pdbx_seq_one_letter_code
_entity_poly.pdbx_strand_id
1 'polypeptide(L)'
;MQEVKEVLGDKFKQTRIRGDGQVVEVAFNTLTIEIVPVFRASTGQFWMPDTNGGGRWKITDPIAQINYIDGADTAVNGNVRPLAKMMKLWARERQVPIKSFAIELLAAQFLPARGNGGYDAYWYDYYVRDFLYFLLGKTGSFIEIPGTYDSYFLGKEWESKARAALDAANVACHYERTDQIVAAGQEWQKIFGSRIPVDVAI
;
A
#
# COMPACT_ATOMS: atom_id res chain seq x y z
N MET A 1 0.18 25.51 8.38
CA MET A 1 1.31 24.55 8.52
C MET A 1 2.32 25.00 9.56
N GLN A 2 2.88 26.21 9.44
CA GLN A 2 3.89 26.71 10.37
C GLN A 2 3.36 26.83 11.81
N GLU A 3 2.14 27.33 12.00
CA GLU A 3 1.48 27.40 13.32
C GLU A 3 1.35 26.03 14.00
N VAL A 4 0.92 25.00 13.26
CA VAL A 4 0.83 23.62 13.79
C VAL A 4 2.21 23.09 14.19
N LYS A 5 3.24 23.37 13.39
CA LYS A 5 4.63 23.00 13.70
C LYS A 5 5.11 23.67 14.98
N GLU A 6 4.81 24.95 15.18
CA GLU A 6 5.22 25.73 16.36
C GLU A 6 4.57 25.18 17.63
N VAL A 7 3.24 24.98 17.60
CA VAL A 7 2.50 24.39 18.74
C VAL A 7 3.03 23.01 19.11
N LEU A 8 3.35 22.17 18.13
CA LEU A 8 3.93 20.84 18.38
C LEU A 8 5.36 20.93 18.89
N GLY A 9 6.16 21.88 18.39
CA GLY A 9 7.54 22.15 18.82
C GLY A 9 7.63 22.54 20.29
N ASP A 10 6.71 23.38 20.75
CA ASP A 10 6.63 23.79 22.15
C ASP A 10 6.28 22.63 23.08
N LYS A 11 5.44 21.70 22.62
CA LYS A 11 5.01 20.52 23.38
C LYS A 11 6.06 19.41 23.38
N PHE A 12 6.71 19.15 22.25
CA PHE A 12 7.65 18.04 22.05
C PHE A 12 9.05 18.55 21.73
N LYS A 13 9.64 19.30 22.67
CA LYS A 13 10.89 20.05 22.48
C LYS A 13 12.11 19.24 22.03
N GLN A 14 12.13 17.94 22.32
CA GLN A 14 13.23 17.03 21.96
C GLN A 14 12.94 16.21 20.70
N THR A 15 11.76 16.40 20.08
CA THR A 15 11.33 15.64 18.91
C THR A 15 11.58 16.45 17.65
N ARG A 16 12.15 15.82 16.62
CA ARG A 16 12.32 16.46 15.32
C ARG A 16 10.95 16.65 14.68
N ILE A 17 10.60 17.92 14.40
CA ILE A 17 9.33 18.29 13.77
C ILE A 17 9.59 19.11 12.51
N ARG A 18 8.96 18.74 11.40
CA ARG A 18 9.15 19.38 10.09
C ARG A 18 7.84 19.43 9.31
N GLY A 19 7.62 20.50 8.55
CA GLY A 19 6.57 20.52 7.51
C GLY A 19 7.06 19.82 6.24
N ASP A 20 6.23 18.94 5.69
CA ASP A 20 6.48 18.21 4.44
C ASP A 20 5.23 18.18 3.56
N GLY A 21 5.17 19.08 2.58
CA GLY A 21 4.08 19.17 1.60
C GLY A 21 2.70 19.38 2.23
N GLN A 22 2.03 18.28 2.55
CA GLN A 22 0.66 18.26 3.10
C GLN A 22 0.63 17.97 4.61
N VAL A 23 1.76 17.56 5.20
CA VAL A 23 1.82 17.04 6.57
C VAL A 23 2.83 17.79 7.43
N VAL A 24 2.62 17.75 8.75
CA VAL A 24 3.66 18.04 9.74
C VAL A 24 4.16 16.71 10.25
N GLU A 25 5.39 16.36 9.89
CA GLU A 25 6.10 15.17 10.35
C GLU A 25 6.60 15.38 11.78
N VAL A 26 6.30 14.43 12.67
CA VAL A 26 6.76 14.36 14.05
C VAL A 26 7.51 13.03 14.24
N ALA A 27 8.84 13.09 14.24
CA ALA A 27 9.69 11.91 14.26
C ALA A 27 10.10 11.55 15.70
N PHE A 28 9.31 10.68 16.34
CA PHE A 28 9.69 10.04 17.61
C PHE A 28 10.77 8.98 17.40
N ASN A 29 11.41 8.55 18.49
CA ASN A 29 12.53 7.60 18.43
C ASN A 29 12.17 6.25 17.78
N THR A 30 10.92 5.81 17.92
CA THR A 30 10.45 4.50 17.44
C THR A 30 9.52 4.57 16.22
N LEU A 31 8.94 5.74 15.95
CA LEU A 31 7.98 5.92 14.85
C LEU A 31 7.89 7.38 14.44
N THR A 32 7.48 7.59 13.19
CA THR A 32 7.15 8.91 12.64
C THR A 32 5.64 9.05 12.52
N ILE A 33 5.08 10.15 13.04
CA ILE A 33 3.67 10.52 12.85
C ILE A 33 3.59 11.64 11.82
N GLU A 34 2.72 11.48 10.84
CA GLU A 34 2.36 12.54 9.90
C GLU A 34 1.03 13.15 10.33
N ILE A 35 1.03 14.45 10.62
CA ILE A 35 -0.17 15.19 11.05
C ILE A 35 -0.66 16.05 9.89
N VAL A 36 -1.87 15.78 9.42
CA VAL A 36 -2.54 16.58 8.38
C VAL A 36 -3.56 17.50 9.06
N PRO A 37 -3.30 18.80 9.20
CA PRO A 37 -4.32 19.73 9.70
C PRO A 37 -5.39 19.92 8.63
N VAL A 38 -6.66 19.78 9.03
CA VAL A 38 -7.79 19.83 8.11
C VAL A 38 -8.93 20.69 8.63
N PHE A 39 -9.70 21.26 7.71
CA PHE A 39 -11.00 21.86 7.98
C PHE A 39 -12.10 21.01 7.36
N ARG A 40 -13.21 20.83 8.07
CA ARG A 40 -14.36 20.10 7.52
C ARG A 40 -15.04 20.95 6.44
N ALA A 41 -15.27 20.36 5.26
CA ALA A 41 -16.04 20.96 4.19
C ALA A 41 -17.55 20.76 4.41
N SER A 42 -18.39 21.60 3.81
CA SER A 42 -19.85 21.44 3.84
C SER A 42 -20.33 20.14 3.18
N THR A 43 -19.55 19.58 2.26
CA THR A 43 -19.79 18.32 1.58
C THR A 43 -19.52 17.08 2.45
N GLY A 44 -19.00 17.25 3.67
CA GLY A 44 -18.59 16.15 4.55
C GLY A 44 -17.14 15.70 4.36
N GLN A 45 -16.48 16.18 3.31
CA GLN A 45 -15.05 15.98 3.04
C GLN A 45 -14.18 16.92 3.88
N PHE A 46 -12.87 16.95 3.61
CA PHE A 46 -11.91 17.79 4.34
C PHE A 46 -11.08 18.65 3.39
N TRP A 47 -10.89 19.91 3.75
CA TRP A 47 -9.88 20.78 3.16
C TRP A 47 -8.54 20.55 3.87
N MET A 48 -7.51 20.19 3.11
CA MET A 48 -6.13 20.05 3.59
C MET A 48 -5.19 21.02 2.86
N PRO A 49 -4.16 21.54 3.52
CA PRO A 49 -3.15 22.36 2.87
C PRO A 49 -2.20 21.51 2.01
N ASP A 50 -1.73 22.05 0.91
CA ASP A 50 -0.69 21.48 0.05
C ASP A 50 0.34 22.59 -0.23
N THR A 51 1.50 22.56 0.42
CA THR A 51 2.52 23.63 0.30
C THR A 51 3.34 23.55 -0.99
N ASN A 52 3.08 22.56 -1.85
CA ASN A 52 3.77 22.43 -3.13
C ASN A 52 3.37 23.54 -4.10
N GLY A 53 4.31 23.99 -4.96
CA GLY A 53 4.02 24.88 -6.09
C GLY A 53 3.41 26.24 -5.72
N GLY A 54 3.78 26.81 -4.57
CA GLY A 54 3.27 28.10 -4.10
C GLY A 54 2.12 28.02 -3.09
N GLY A 55 1.66 26.81 -2.76
CA GLY A 55 0.66 26.60 -1.72
C GLY A 55 -0.78 26.66 -2.24
N ARG A 56 -1.61 25.70 -1.83
CA ARG A 56 -3.04 25.67 -2.14
C ARG A 56 -3.82 24.85 -1.10
N TRP A 57 -5.13 24.98 -1.15
CA TRP A 57 -6.05 24.06 -0.47
C TRP A 57 -6.48 22.94 -1.42
N LYS A 58 -6.56 21.71 -0.91
CA LYS A 58 -7.07 20.54 -1.62
C LYS A 58 -8.20 19.89 -0.84
N ILE A 59 -9.14 19.30 -1.54
CA ILE A 59 -10.14 18.42 -0.93
C ILE A 59 -9.53 17.02 -0.76
N THR A 60 -9.84 16.37 0.35
CA THR A 60 -9.56 14.95 0.62
C THR A 60 -10.74 14.30 1.32
N ASP A 61 -10.92 13.01 1.09
CA ASP A 61 -11.96 12.21 1.73
C ASP A 61 -11.39 10.87 2.22
N PRO A 62 -10.69 10.87 3.37
CA PRO A 62 -10.15 9.64 3.95
C PRO A 62 -11.25 8.66 4.38
N ILE A 63 -12.46 9.16 4.69
CA ILE A 63 -13.57 8.30 5.11
C ILE A 63 -14.09 7.48 3.92
N ALA A 64 -14.24 8.09 2.75
CA ALA A 64 -14.59 7.35 1.53
C ALA A 64 -13.55 6.28 1.18
N GLN A 65 -12.25 6.59 1.34
CA GLN A 65 -11.17 5.61 1.11
C GLN A 65 -11.22 4.44 2.11
N ILE A 66 -11.44 4.72 3.40
CA ILE A 66 -11.63 3.69 4.44
C ILE A 66 -12.81 2.79 4.07
N ASN A 67 -13.97 3.39 3.77
CA ASN A 67 -15.19 2.66 3.43
C ASN A 67 -15.03 1.80 2.17
N TYR A 68 -14.30 2.30 1.16
CA TYR A 68 -14.00 1.53 -0.04
C TYR A 68 -13.16 0.29 0.28
N ILE A 69 -12.10 0.44 1.08
CA ILE A 69 -11.26 -0.68 1.49
C ILE A 69 -12.04 -1.64 2.39
N ASP A 70 -12.83 -1.15 3.35
CA ASP A 70 -13.65 -1.98 4.23
C ASP A 70 -14.68 -2.82 3.47
N GLY A 71 -15.37 -2.21 2.50
CA GLY A 71 -16.32 -2.91 1.65
C GLY A 71 -15.64 -4.01 0.83
N ALA A 72 -14.50 -3.69 0.21
CA ALA A 72 -13.73 -4.65 -0.58
C ALA A 72 -13.19 -5.80 0.29
N ASP A 73 -12.65 -5.50 1.47
CA ASP A 73 -12.09 -6.48 2.42
C ASP A 73 -13.18 -7.42 2.94
N THR A 74 -14.33 -6.86 3.33
CA THR A 74 -15.50 -7.64 3.79
C THR A 74 -16.01 -8.59 2.71
N ALA A 75 -16.02 -8.16 1.44
CA ALA A 75 -16.47 -8.97 0.32
C ALA A 75 -15.61 -10.22 0.07
N VAL A 76 -14.38 -10.25 0.60
CA VAL A 76 -13.42 -11.35 0.41
C VAL A 76 -12.84 -11.84 1.73
N ASN A 77 -13.69 -11.93 2.76
CA ASN A 77 -13.37 -12.53 4.06
C ASN A 77 -12.11 -11.93 4.74
N GLY A 78 -11.91 -10.62 4.59
CA GLY A 78 -10.81 -9.92 5.24
C GLY A 78 -9.44 -10.10 4.58
N ASN A 79 -9.38 -10.60 3.33
CA ASN A 79 -8.12 -10.89 2.65
C ASN A 79 -7.50 -9.71 1.88
N VAL A 80 -8.20 -8.58 1.68
CA VAL A 80 -7.62 -7.40 1.00
C VAL A 80 -6.50 -6.81 1.84
N ARG A 81 -6.72 -6.62 3.16
CA ARG A 81 -5.73 -5.99 4.03
C ARG A 81 -4.44 -6.82 4.19
N PRO A 82 -4.50 -8.15 4.42
CA PRO A 82 -3.31 -9.01 4.42
C PRO A 82 -2.55 -8.97 3.08
N LEU A 83 -3.25 -9.10 1.94
CA LEU A 83 -2.61 -9.03 0.63
C LEU A 83 -1.91 -7.67 0.44
N ALA A 84 -2.60 -6.57 0.75
CA ALA A 84 -2.02 -5.23 0.67
C ALA A 84 -0.77 -5.09 1.57
N LYS A 85 -0.78 -5.66 2.78
CA LYS A 85 0.39 -5.68 3.68
C LYS A 85 1.56 -6.46 3.07
N MET A 86 1.32 -7.62 2.48
CA MET A 86 2.36 -8.40 1.79
C MET A 86 2.94 -7.63 0.60
N MET A 87 2.08 -7.01 -0.21
CA MET A 87 2.54 -6.24 -1.37
C MET A 87 3.27 -4.95 -0.96
N LYS A 88 2.89 -4.30 0.14
CA LYS A 88 3.66 -3.20 0.76
C LYS A 88 5.02 -3.67 1.27
N LEU A 89 5.09 -4.88 1.84
CA LEU A 89 6.36 -5.49 2.24
C LEU A 89 7.26 -5.69 1.01
N TRP A 90 6.75 -6.32 -0.06
CA TRP A 90 7.48 -6.45 -1.32
C TRP A 90 7.99 -5.09 -1.83
N ALA A 91 7.12 -4.09 -1.87
CA ALA A 91 7.49 -2.76 -2.33
C ALA A 91 8.62 -2.14 -1.50
N ARG A 92 8.61 -2.33 -0.17
CA ARG A 92 9.68 -1.89 0.71
C ARG A 92 10.98 -2.66 0.47
N GLU A 93 10.94 -3.99 0.55
CA GLU A 93 12.14 -4.85 0.49
C GLU A 93 12.82 -4.78 -0.88
N ARG A 94 12.05 -4.53 -1.94
CA ARG A 94 12.55 -4.39 -3.32
C ARG A 94 12.64 -2.95 -3.80
N GLN A 95 12.38 -1.97 -2.94
CA GLN A 95 12.43 -0.54 -3.26
C GLN A 95 11.60 -0.21 -4.51
N VAL A 96 10.40 -0.76 -4.62
CA VAL A 96 9.51 -0.59 -5.76
C VAL A 96 8.90 0.81 -5.69
N PRO A 97 9.01 1.63 -6.76
CA PRO A 97 8.53 3.01 -6.76
C PRO A 97 7.01 3.08 -6.96
N ILE A 98 6.24 2.47 -6.06
CA ILE A 98 4.77 2.54 -6.02
C ILE A 98 4.33 2.93 -4.61
N LYS A 99 3.43 3.91 -4.50
CA LYS A 99 2.99 4.44 -3.21
C LYS A 99 2.11 3.42 -2.47
N SER A 100 2.25 3.37 -1.15
CA SER A 100 1.51 2.43 -0.29
C SER A 100 0.00 2.50 -0.48
N PHE A 101 -0.57 3.71 -0.58
CA PHE A 101 -2.02 3.87 -0.78
C PHE A 101 -2.48 3.30 -2.13
N ALA A 102 -1.65 3.41 -3.18
CA ALA A 102 -1.97 2.87 -4.49
C ALA A 102 -2.00 1.33 -4.46
N ILE A 103 -1.08 0.69 -3.69
CA ILE A 103 -1.12 -0.76 -3.46
C ILE A 103 -2.43 -1.17 -2.77
N GLU A 104 -2.87 -0.42 -1.76
CA GLU A 104 -4.12 -0.71 -1.03
C GLU A 104 -5.35 -0.61 -1.94
N LEU A 105 -5.45 0.45 -2.75
CA LEU A 105 -6.54 0.61 -3.73
C LEU A 105 -6.50 -0.47 -4.82
N LEU A 106 -5.32 -0.81 -5.32
CA LEU A 106 -5.16 -1.87 -6.31
C LEU A 106 -5.54 -3.25 -5.74
N ALA A 107 -5.21 -3.54 -4.48
CA ALA A 107 -5.60 -4.78 -3.82
C ALA A 107 -7.12 -4.86 -3.63
N ALA A 108 -7.74 -3.75 -3.22
CA ALA A 108 -9.19 -3.62 -3.09
C ALA A 108 -9.93 -3.73 -4.44
N GLN A 109 -9.32 -3.27 -5.54
CA GLN A 109 -9.85 -3.46 -6.90
C GLN A 109 -9.70 -4.91 -7.37
N PHE A 110 -8.55 -5.52 -7.12
CA PHE A 110 -8.17 -6.82 -7.66
C PHE A 110 -8.92 -7.98 -7.00
N LEU A 111 -8.82 -8.09 -5.67
CA LEU A 111 -9.13 -9.35 -4.99
C LEU A 111 -10.63 -9.72 -5.05
N PRO A 112 -11.58 -8.77 -4.89
CA PRO A 112 -13.00 -9.04 -5.13
C PRO A 112 -13.29 -9.40 -6.59
N ALA A 113 -12.62 -8.75 -7.56
CA ALA A 113 -12.83 -9.01 -8.98
C ALA A 113 -12.27 -10.37 -9.44
N ARG A 114 -11.36 -10.99 -8.67
CA ARG A 114 -10.80 -12.31 -8.95
C ARG A 114 -11.82 -13.45 -8.81
N GLY A 115 -12.93 -13.25 -8.09
CA GLY A 115 -13.99 -14.25 -7.87
C GLY A 115 -13.74 -15.24 -6.73
N ASN A 116 -12.48 -15.63 -6.50
CA ASN A 116 -12.07 -16.54 -5.41
C ASN A 116 -11.20 -15.83 -4.36
N GLY A 117 -11.55 -14.57 -4.02
CA GLY A 117 -10.77 -13.77 -3.06
C GLY A 117 -11.00 -14.15 -1.60
N GLY A 118 -12.11 -14.82 -1.29
CA GLY A 118 -12.53 -15.15 0.08
C GLY A 118 -12.00 -16.46 0.63
N TYR A 119 -11.15 -17.19 -0.11
CA TYR A 119 -10.57 -18.44 0.36
C TYR A 119 -9.53 -18.20 1.46
N ASP A 120 -9.24 -19.26 2.22
CA ASP A 120 -8.38 -19.21 3.40
C ASP A 120 -6.88 -18.97 3.07
N ALA A 121 -6.05 -19.05 4.12
CA ALA A 121 -4.62 -18.80 4.05
C ALA A 121 -3.86 -19.69 3.05
N TYR A 122 -4.40 -20.85 2.68
CA TYR A 122 -3.78 -21.76 1.72
C TYR A 122 -3.56 -21.14 0.34
N TRP A 123 -4.34 -20.12 -0.03
CA TRP A 123 -4.36 -19.55 -1.38
C TRP A 123 -3.49 -18.29 -1.56
N TYR A 124 -2.70 -17.93 -0.56
CA TYR A 124 -1.96 -16.66 -0.57
C TYR A 124 -0.81 -16.63 -1.58
N ASP A 125 -0.22 -17.78 -1.89
CA ASP A 125 0.70 -18.00 -3.01
C ASP A 125 0.07 -17.50 -4.33
N TYR A 126 -1.15 -17.98 -4.61
CA TYR A 126 -1.93 -17.61 -5.78
C TYR A 126 -2.39 -16.15 -5.74
N TYR A 127 -2.79 -15.62 -4.57
CA TYR A 127 -3.19 -14.22 -4.45
C TYR A 127 -2.04 -13.27 -4.79
N VAL A 128 -0.83 -13.54 -4.30
CA VAL A 128 0.35 -12.73 -4.60
C VAL A 128 0.71 -12.82 -6.08
N ARG A 129 0.80 -14.03 -6.62
CA ARG A 129 1.10 -14.26 -8.05
C ARG A 129 0.12 -13.55 -8.96
N ASP A 130 -1.18 -13.75 -8.72
CA ASP A 130 -2.24 -13.20 -9.56
C ASP A 130 -2.34 -11.68 -9.40
N PHE A 131 -2.08 -11.14 -8.19
CA PHE A 131 -2.00 -9.68 -7.98
C PHE A 131 -0.85 -9.07 -8.78
N LEU A 132 0.33 -9.70 -8.81
CA LEU A 132 1.48 -9.23 -9.59
C LEU A 132 1.18 -9.25 -11.10
N TYR A 133 0.47 -10.27 -11.58
CA TYR A 133 -0.02 -10.33 -12.95
C TYR A 133 -1.02 -9.21 -13.25
N PHE A 134 -2.02 -9.02 -12.38
CA PHE A 134 -2.97 -7.90 -12.49
C PHE A 134 -2.27 -6.54 -12.50
N LEU A 135 -1.30 -6.35 -11.60
CA LEU A 135 -0.53 -5.12 -11.47
C LEU A 135 0.19 -4.78 -12.78
N LEU A 136 0.82 -5.74 -13.45
CA LEU A 136 1.46 -5.51 -14.76
C LEU A 136 0.49 -5.03 -15.84
N GLY A 137 -0.79 -5.40 -15.75
CA GLY A 137 -1.85 -4.85 -16.61
C GLY A 137 -2.20 -3.38 -16.33
N LYS A 138 -1.68 -2.80 -15.24
CA LYS A 138 -1.88 -1.40 -14.83
C LYS A 138 -0.70 -0.48 -15.16
N THR A 139 0.31 -0.96 -15.88
CA THR A 139 1.47 -0.17 -16.30
C THR A 139 1.04 1.07 -17.07
N GLY A 140 1.50 2.24 -16.63
CA GLY A 140 1.19 3.52 -17.28
C GLY A 140 -0.30 3.90 -17.25
N SER A 141 -1.09 3.28 -16.36
CA SER A 141 -2.51 3.58 -16.21
C SER A 141 -2.79 4.55 -15.05
N PHE A 142 -4.08 4.85 -14.84
CA PHE A 142 -4.56 5.67 -13.74
C PHE A 142 -5.45 4.82 -12.82
N ILE A 143 -5.47 5.18 -11.54
CA ILE A 143 -6.49 4.75 -10.57
C ILE A 143 -7.25 5.96 -10.07
N GLU A 144 -8.51 5.75 -9.73
CA GLU A 144 -9.35 6.78 -9.12
C GLU A 144 -9.20 6.74 -7.59
N ILE A 145 -9.15 7.90 -6.95
CA ILE A 145 -9.15 8.02 -5.49
C ILE A 145 -10.61 8.12 -5.00
N PRO A 146 -11.09 7.15 -4.20
CA PRO A 146 -12.45 7.20 -3.66
C PRO A 146 -12.75 8.49 -2.90
N GLY A 147 -13.94 9.04 -3.14
CA GLY A 147 -14.46 10.23 -2.48
C GLY A 147 -14.08 11.55 -3.15
N THR A 148 -12.86 11.71 -3.67
CA THR A 148 -12.50 12.91 -4.46
C THR A 148 -12.66 12.70 -5.96
N TYR A 149 -12.65 11.44 -6.42
CA TYR A 149 -12.64 11.06 -7.84
C TYR A 149 -11.44 11.62 -8.61
N ASP A 150 -10.38 12.02 -7.89
CA ASP A 150 -9.14 12.43 -8.51
C ASP A 150 -8.47 11.23 -9.19
N SER A 151 -7.91 11.46 -10.37
CA SER A 151 -7.09 10.45 -11.05
C SER A 151 -5.65 10.49 -10.54
N TYR A 152 -5.11 9.33 -10.17
CA TYR A 152 -3.72 9.14 -9.79
C TYR A 152 -2.98 8.32 -10.86
N PHE A 153 -1.95 8.90 -11.45
CA PHE A 153 -1.11 8.24 -12.44
C PHE A 153 -0.16 7.23 -11.77
N LEU A 154 -0.22 5.96 -12.18
CA LEU A 154 0.60 4.89 -11.60
C LEU A 154 2.04 4.88 -12.11
N GLY A 155 2.33 5.53 -13.24
CA GLY A 155 3.66 5.44 -13.87
C GLY A 155 3.99 4.03 -14.37
N LYS A 156 5.25 3.82 -14.71
CA LYS A 156 5.79 2.56 -15.26
C LYS A 156 7.09 2.10 -14.62
N GLU A 157 7.64 2.90 -13.71
CA GLU A 157 8.95 2.73 -13.09
C GLU A 157 9.04 1.46 -12.23
N TRP A 158 7.89 0.91 -11.81
CA TRP A 158 7.78 -0.31 -11.03
C TRP A 158 7.65 -1.59 -11.87
N GLU A 159 7.42 -1.48 -13.19
CA GLU A 159 7.04 -2.61 -14.05
C GLU A 159 8.08 -3.73 -14.05
N SER A 160 9.37 -3.40 -14.21
CA SER A 160 10.45 -4.39 -14.26
C SER A 160 10.56 -5.20 -12.96
N LYS A 161 10.33 -4.54 -11.81
CA LYS A 161 10.33 -5.19 -10.50
C LYS A 161 9.08 -6.06 -10.31
N ALA A 162 7.92 -5.63 -10.80
CA ALA A 162 6.70 -6.44 -10.79
C ALA A 162 6.85 -7.69 -11.66
N ARG A 163 7.50 -7.59 -12.82
CA ARG A 163 7.81 -8.73 -13.69
C ARG A 163 8.70 -9.75 -12.99
N ALA A 164 9.82 -9.29 -12.43
CA ALA A 164 10.74 -10.17 -11.70
C ALA A 164 10.06 -10.86 -10.50
N ALA A 165 9.18 -10.15 -9.79
CA ALA A 165 8.41 -10.73 -8.70
C ALA A 165 7.38 -11.74 -9.19
N LEU A 166 6.70 -11.49 -10.32
CA LEU A 166 5.77 -12.44 -10.91
C LEU A 166 6.49 -13.74 -11.34
N ASP A 167 7.66 -13.60 -11.97
CA ASP A 167 8.46 -14.76 -12.39
C ASP A 167 8.87 -15.60 -11.18
N ALA A 168 9.36 -14.97 -10.11
CA ALA A 168 9.67 -15.66 -8.85
C ALA A 168 8.42 -16.32 -8.22
N ALA A 169 7.27 -15.63 -8.21
CA ALA A 169 6.03 -16.18 -7.66
C ALA A 169 5.53 -17.40 -8.45
N ASN A 170 5.66 -17.39 -9.78
CA ASN A 170 5.34 -18.55 -10.62
C ASN A 170 6.20 -19.77 -10.27
N VAL A 171 7.51 -19.57 -10.10
CA VAL A 171 8.43 -20.64 -9.71
C VAL A 171 8.14 -21.13 -8.29
N ALA A 172 7.86 -20.21 -7.35
CA ALA A 172 7.50 -20.55 -5.98
C ALA A 172 6.24 -21.44 -5.92
N CYS A 173 5.16 -21.02 -6.59
CA CYS A 173 3.91 -21.80 -6.67
C CYS A 173 4.14 -23.19 -7.29
N HIS A 174 5.04 -23.29 -8.28
CA HIS A 174 5.40 -24.58 -8.89
C HIS A 174 6.14 -25.49 -7.88
N TYR A 175 7.07 -24.95 -7.11
CA TYR A 175 7.77 -25.68 -6.07
C TYR A 175 6.85 -26.10 -4.92
N GLU A 176 5.90 -25.27 -4.49
CA GLU A 176 4.89 -25.63 -3.49
C GLU A 176 4.01 -26.78 -3.99
N ARG A 177 3.58 -26.73 -5.26
CA ARG A 177 2.80 -27.80 -5.88
C ARG A 177 3.58 -29.13 -6.04
N THR A 178 4.91 -29.08 -6.04
CA THR A 178 5.78 -30.26 -6.19
C THR A 178 6.50 -30.63 -4.89
N ASP A 179 6.00 -30.14 -3.73
CA ASP A 179 6.51 -30.41 -2.39
C ASP A 179 7.99 -30.02 -2.16
N GLN A 180 8.51 -29.08 -2.95
CA GLN A 180 9.86 -28.53 -2.83
C GLN A 180 9.87 -27.29 -1.93
N ILE A 181 9.42 -27.44 -0.68
CA ILE A 181 9.13 -26.33 0.25
C ILE A 181 10.32 -25.37 0.43
N VAL A 182 11.54 -25.89 0.61
CA VAL A 182 12.74 -25.06 0.77
C VAL A 182 13.02 -24.22 -0.49
N ALA A 183 12.86 -24.81 -1.67
CA ALA A 183 13.05 -24.09 -2.93
C ALA A 183 11.97 -23.02 -3.12
N ALA A 184 10.72 -23.33 -2.77
CA ALA A 184 9.64 -22.35 -2.77
C ALA A 184 9.92 -21.16 -1.85
N GLY A 185 10.35 -21.42 -0.60
CA GLY A 185 10.70 -20.36 0.33
C GLY A 185 11.85 -19.49 -0.16
N GLN A 186 12.85 -20.07 -0.83
CA GLN A 186 13.93 -19.31 -1.47
C GLN A 186 13.39 -18.37 -2.57
N GLU A 187 12.42 -18.82 -3.37
CA GLU A 187 11.76 -17.96 -4.36
C GLU A 187 10.93 -16.86 -3.71
N TRP A 188 10.14 -17.16 -2.66
CA TRP A 188 9.38 -16.16 -1.91
C TRP A 188 10.29 -15.12 -1.25
N GLN A 189 11.48 -15.50 -0.78
CA GLN A 189 12.46 -14.57 -0.25
C GLN A 189 12.98 -13.59 -1.32
N LYS A 190 12.99 -13.94 -2.62
CA LYS A 190 13.31 -12.97 -3.68
C LYS A 190 12.30 -11.83 -3.77
N ILE A 191 11.08 -12.05 -3.28
CA ILE A 191 10.00 -11.06 -3.25
C ILE A 191 10.01 -10.33 -1.89
N PHE A 192 9.90 -11.07 -0.78
CA PHE A 192 9.62 -10.52 0.55
C PHE A 192 10.84 -10.40 1.48
N GLY A 193 12.01 -10.85 1.03
CA GLY A 193 13.23 -10.85 1.84
C GLY A 193 13.20 -11.89 2.95
N SER A 194 14.21 -11.87 3.82
CA SER A 194 14.41 -12.86 4.89
C SER A 194 13.38 -12.82 6.02
N ARG A 195 12.39 -11.92 5.94
CA ARG A 195 11.25 -11.88 6.88
C ARG A 195 10.28 -13.05 6.68
N ILE A 196 10.29 -13.64 5.49
CA ILE A 196 9.59 -14.90 5.22
C ILE A 196 10.60 -16.04 5.41
N PRO A 197 10.28 -17.07 6.20
CA PRO A 197 11.18 -18.20 6.38
C PRO A 197 11.32 -19.00 5.09
N VAL A 198 12.45 -19.70 4.93
CA VAL A 198 12.70 -20.56 3.76
C VAL A 198 11.89 -21.87 3.87
N ASP A 199 11.57 -22.27 5.09
CA ASP A 199 10.78 -23.41 5.44
C ASP A 199 9.94 -23.07 6.67
N VAL A 200 8.70 -23.54 6.68
CA VAL A 200 7.90 -23.54 7.91
C VAL A 200 8.00 -24.96 8.43
N ALA A 201 8.75 -25.17 9.52
CA ALA A 201 8.65 -26.44 10.24
C ALA A 201 7.19 -26.58 10.70
N ILE A 202 6.47 -27.52 10.11
CA ILE A 202 5.08 -27.86 10.47
C ILE A 202 5.12 -28.73 11.72
#